data_AF-A0A9D4A6N9-F1
#
_entry.id   AF-A0A9D4A6N9-F1
#
_cell.length_a   1.000
_cell.length_b   1.000
_cell.length_c   1.000
_cell.angle_alpha   90.00
_cell.angle_beta   90.00
_cell.angle_gamma   90.00
#
_symmetry.space_group_name_H-M   'P 1'
#
loop_
_entity.id
_entity.type
_entity.pdbx_description
1 polymer ?
#
loop_
_entity_poly.entity_id
_entity_poly.type
_entity_poly.pdbx_seq_one_letter_code
_entity_poly.pdbx_strand_id
1 'polypeptide(L)'
;MSDAGSVVQLMFALAEMAGGATAPSIPPLWGRHILAAREPPRVTFTHREFDEVDGTIIPLENMVQRSFFFSPTYVSNLRLLLPYHLRKCSRFELLAACLWRCRTIAIKPDPDEEVRLLFVVSARSKLNPPLPSGFYGNATVFQRQ
;
A
#
# COMPACT_ATOMS: atom_id res chain seq x y z
N MET A 1 -16.83 -5.66 2.83
CA MET A 1 -15.57 -5.34 2.12
C MET A 1 -14.48 -5.00 3.14
N SER A 2 -13.26 -5.47 2.91
CA SER A 2 -12.12 -5.44 3.84
C SER A 2 -10.81 -5.24 3.07
N ASP A 3 -9.79 -4.67 3.71
CA ASP A 3 -8.48 -4.47 3.10
C ASP A 3 -7.61 -5.72 3.27
N ALA A 4 -6.44 -5.72 2.61
CA ALA A 4 -5.53 -6.86 2.62
C ALA A 4 -5.08 -7.25 4.05
N GLY A 5 -4.91 -6.27 4.95
CA GLY A 5 -4.52 -6.55 6.34
C GLY A 5 -5.60 -7.36 7.07
N SER A 6 -6.86 -7.00 6.88
CA SER A 6 -7.99 -7.73 7.44
C SER A 6 -8.22 -9.10 6.78
N VAL A 7 -7.93 -9.25 5.48
CA VAL A 7 -7.97 -10.57 4.82
C VAL A 7 -6.89 -11.50 5.38
N VAL A 8 -5.68 -10.99 5.62
CA VAL A 8 -4.61 -11.77 6.27
C VAL A 8 -5.01 -12.22 7.67
N GLN A 9 -5.63 -11.33 8.46
CA GLN A 9 -6.14 -11.68 9.78
C GLN A 9 -7.22 -12.79 9.72
N LEU A 10 -8.12 -12.73 8.73
CA LEU A 10 -9.09 -13.79 8.49
C LEU A 10 -8.40 -15.12 8.16
N MET A 11 -7.37 -15.12 7.31
CA MET A 11 -6.62 -16.34 6.97
C MET A 11 -5.94 -16.95 8.19
N PHE A 12 -5.36 -16.13 9.07
CA PHE A 12 -4.81 -16.62 10.34
C PHE A 12 -5.87 -17.22 11.25
N ALA A 13 -7.01 -16.53 11.43
CA ALA A 13 -8.13 -17.06 12.21
C ALA A 13 -8.60 -18.41 11.65
N LEU A 14 -8.77 -18.54 10.32
CA LEU A 14 -9.16 -19.81 9.70
C LEU A 14 -8.12 -20.92 9.93
N ALA A 15 -6.83 -20.60 9.86
CA ALA A 15 -5.75 -21.55 10.14
C ALA A 15 -5.77 -22.02 11.60
N GLU A 16 -6.01 -21.12 12.56
CA GLU A 16 -6.17 -21.46 13.98
C GLU A 16 -7.35 -22.41 14.20
N MET A 17 -8.52 -22.08 13.62
CA MET A 17 -9.72 -22.90 13.75
C MET A 17 -9.53 -24.28 13.10
N ALA A 18 -8.89 -24.35 11.94
CA ALA A 18 -8.53 -25.61 11.29
C ALA A 18 -7.54 -26.45 12.13
N GLY A 19 -6.71 -25.79 12.94
CA GLY A 19 -5.83 -26.40 13.93
C GLY A 19 -6.52 -26.83 15.24
N GLY A 20 -7.84 -26.66 15.35
CA GLY A 20 -8.63 -27.07 16.51
C GLY A 20 -8.84 -25.97 17.56
N ALA A 21 -8.47 -24.72 17.28
CA ALA A 21 -8.85 -23.60 18.14
C ALA A 21 -10.38 -23.45 18.19
N THR A 22 -10.94 -23.14 19.36
CA THR A 22 -12.38 -22.93 19.54
C THR A 22 -12.82 -21.49 19.24
N ALA A 23 -11.86 -20.56 19.21
CA ALA A 23 -12.05 -19.16 18.85
C ALA A 23 -10.74 -18.58 18.29
N PRO A 24 -10.82 -17.54 17.43
CA PRO A 24 -9.63 -16.87 16.93
C PRO A 24 -8.91 -16.08 18.03
N SER A 25 -7.58 -16.04 17.98
CA SER A 25 -6.74 -15.28 18.92
C SER A 25 -7.05 -13.78 18.91
N ILE A 26 -7.50 -13.26 17.77
CA ILE A 26 -7.97 -11.88 17.63
C ILE A 26 -9.47 -11.90 17.31
N PRO A 27 -10.34 -11.54 18.28
CA PRO A 27 -11.77 -11.46 18.04
C PRO A 27 -12.11 -10.43 16.96
N PRO A 28 -12.93 -10.78 15.96
CA PRO A 28 -13.30 -9.84 14.90
C PRO A 28 -14.22 -8.74 15.46
N LEU A 29 -13.95 -7.49 15.07
CA LEU A 29 -14.72 -6.31 15.43
C LEU A 29 -15.25 -5.61 14.17
N TRP A 30 -16.58 -5.45 14.09
CA TRP A 30 -17.21 -4.73 12.97
C TRP A 30 -16.87 -3.24 12.98
N GLY A 31 -17.25 -2.52 14.04
CA GLY A 31 -16.75 -1.18 14.40
C GLY A 31 -16.72 -0.09 13.32
N ARG A 32 -17.48 -0.20 12.21
CA ARG A 32 -17.31 0.71 11.05
C ARG A 32 -17.60 2.18 11.35
N HIS A 33 -18.44 2.45 12.35
CA HIS A 33 -18.74 3.79 12.82
C HIS A 33 -17.49 4.54 13.34
N ILE A 34 -16.43 3.83 13.74
CA ILE A 34 -15.16 4.43 14.17
C ILE A 34 -14.53 5.26 13.04
N LEU A 35 -14.77 4.85 11.79
CA LEU A 35 -14.27 5.54 10.59
C LEU A 35 -15.40 6.26 9.83
N ALA A 36 -16.49 6.61 10.52
CA ALA A 36 -17.55 7.41 9.91
C ALA A 36 -17.01 8.78 9.48
N ALA A 37 -17.55 9.29 8.36
CA ALA A 37 -17.26 10.65 7.95
C ALA A 37 -17.72 11.65 9.02
N ARG A 38 -17.02 12.78 9.11
CA ARG A 38 -17.44 13.88 9.99
C ARG A 38 -18.70 14.53 9.45
N GLU A 39 -19.59 14.93 10.35
CA GLU A 39 -20.76 15.74 10.05
C GLU A 39 -20.68 17.10 10.75
N PRO A 40 -20.63 18.23 10.02
CA PRO A 40 -20.49 18.33 8.57
C PRO A 40 -19.11 17.86 8.06
N PRO A 41 -18.96 17.55 6.76
CA PRO A 41 -17.66 17.25 6.17
C PRO A 41 -16.66 18.38 6.41
N ARG A 42 -15.42 18.03 6.76
CA ARG A 42 -14.33 18.99 7.02
C ARG A 42 -13.07 18.61 6.27
N VAL A 43 -12.98 19.02 5.00
CA VAL A 43 -11.76 18.79 4.20
C VAL A 43 -10.65 19.71 4.72
N THR A 44 -9.53 19.14 5.15
CA THR A 44 -8.39 19.90 5.71
C THR A 44 -7.19 19.92 4.77
N PHE A 45 -7.24 19.21 3.64
CA PHE A 45 -6.18 19.15 2.66
C PHE A 45 -6.73 18.80 1.27
N THR A 46 -6.04 19.24 0.23
CA THR A 46 -6.35 18.87 -1.16
C THR A 46 -5.89 17.44 -1.43
N HIS A 47 -6.78 16.61 -1.94
CA HIS A 47 -6.50 15.20 -2.21
C HIS A 47 -6.16 14.96 -3.69
N ARG A 48 -4.93 15.31 -4.08
CA ARG A 48 -4.47 15.18 -5.48
C ARG A 48 -4.38 13.72 -5.96
N GLU A 49 -4.33 12.78 -5.03
CA GLU A 49 -4.37 11.35 -5.35
C GLU A 49 -5.64 10.92 -6.07
N PHE A 50 -6.71 11.74 -6.05
CA PHE A 50 -7.98 11.48 -6.73
C PHE A 50 -8.23 12.40 -7.94
N ASP A 51 -7.27 13.25 -8.32
CA ASP A 51 -7.40 14.06 -9.52
C ASP A 51 -7.39 13.14 -10.75
N GLU A 52 -8.23 13.44 -11.74
CA GLU A 52 -8.17 12.79 -13.04
C GLU A 52 -6.89 13.22 -13.77
N VAL A 53 -6.20 12.25 -14.36
CA VAL A 53 -4.96 12.49 -15.12
C VAL A 53 -5.13 11.83 -16.48
N ASP A 54 -5.03 12.65 -17.53
CA ASP A 54 -4.89 12.16 -18.89
C ASP A 54 -3.49 11.56 -19.04
N GLY A 55 -3.40 10.32 -19.51
CA GLY A 55 -2.10 9.64 -19.61
C GLY A 55 -2.09 8.50 -20.61
N THR A 56 -0.91 7.96 -20.83
CA THR A 56 -0.66 6.84 -21.75
C THR A 56 -1.54 5.65 -21.38
N ILE A 57 -2.46 5.26 -22.28
CA ILE A 57 -3.30 4.08 -22.11
C ILE A 57 -2.42 2.84 -22.33
N ILE A 58 -2.27 2.02 -21.30
CA ILE A 58 -1.53 0.76 -21.39
C ILE A 58 -2.53 -0.35 -21.77
N PRO A 59 -2.40 -0.98 -22.96
CA PRO A 59 -3.29 -2.06 -23.37
C PRO A 59 -3.21 -3.23 -22.40
N LEU A 60 -4.35 -3.65 -21.84
CA LEU A 60 -4.39 -4.71 -20.82
C LEU A 60 -4.33 -6.12 -21.43
N GLU A 61 -4.67 -6.26 -22.71
CA GLU A 61 -4.91 -7.54 -23.39
C GLU A 61 -3.65 -8.39 -23.60
N ASN A 62 -2.46 -7.78 -23.58
CA ASN A 62 -1.17 -8.45 -23.85
C ASN A 62 -0.17 -8.34 -22.69
N MET A 63 -0.67 -8.23 -21.46
CA MET A 63 0.21 -8.15 -20.29
C MET A 63 0.80 -9.52 -19.91
N VAL A 64 2.12 -9.56 -19.73
CA VAL A 64 2.82 -10.73 -19.21
C VAL A 64 3.15 -10.52 -17.73
N GLN A 65 2.74 -11.46 -16.89
CA GLN A 65 3.13 -11.48 -15.48
C GLN A 65 4.49 -12.15 -15.31
N ARG A 66 5.41 -11.48 -14.60
CA ARG A 66 6.72 -12.02 -14.21
C ARG A 66 7.01 -11.72 -12.76
N SER A 67 7.77 -12.61 -12.12
CA SER A 67 8.22 -12.47 -10.73
C SER A 67 9.72 -12.24 -10.69
N PHE A 68 10.15 -11.30 -9.87
CA PHE A 68 11.56 -10.96 -9.69
C PHE A 68 11.96 -11.19 -8.23
N PHE A 69 13.11 -11.83 -8.02
CA PHE A 69 13.65 -12.05 -6.69
C PHE A 69 14.73 -11.00 -6.39
N PHE A 70 14.56 -10.28 -5.28
CA PHE A 70 15.51 -9.28 -4.80
C PHE A 70 16.18 -9.79 -3.53
N SER A 71 17.38 -10.35 -3.66
CA SER A 71 18.14 -10.88 -2.53
C SER A 71 18.59 -9.75 -1.58
N PRO A 72 18.84 -10.04 -0.29
CA PRO A 72 19.40 -9.06 0.64
C PRO A 72 20.70 -8.43 0.13
N THR A 73 21.59 -9.23 -0.46
CA THR A 73 22.84 -8.75 -1.06
C THR A 73 22.58 -7.81 -2.24
N TYR A 74 21.63 -8.15 -3.11
CA TYR A 74 21.24 -7.29 -4.23
C TYR A 74 20.69 -5.94 -3.76
N VAL A 75 19.81 -5.95 -2.76
CA VAL A 75 19.27 -4.72 -2.14
C VAL A 75 20.38 -3.88 -1.49
N SER A 76 21.34 -4.51 -0.80
CA SER A 76 22.49 -3.81 -0.23
C SER A 76 23.36 -3.17 -1.30
N ASN A 77 23.62 -3.87 -2.40
CA ASN A 77 24.37 -3.31 -3.53
C ASN A 77 23.65 -2.12 -4.18
N LEU A 78 22.33 -2.22 -4.37
CA LEU A 78 21.53 -1.08 -4.85
C LEU A 78 21.62 0.13 -3.90
N ARG A 79 21.61 -0.08 -2.58
CA ARG A 79 21.77 1.02 -1.61
C ARG A 79 23.12 1.72 -1.75
N LEU A 80 24.20 1.01 -2.08
CA LEU A 80 25.53 1.61 -2.23
C LEU A 80 25.61 2.60 -3.40
N LEU A 81 24.76 2.41 -4.42
CA LEU A 81 24.64 3.34 -5.56
C LEU A 81 23.96 4.66 -5.19
N LEU A 82 23.30 4.74 -4.01
CA LEU A 82 22.64 5.96 -3.57
C LEU A 82 23.61 6.94 -2.93
N PRO A 83 23.35 8.26 -3.06
CA PRO A 83 23.96 9.28 -2.21
C PRO A 83 23.84 8.92 -0.73
N TYR A 84 24.86 9.27 0.06
CA TYR A 84 24.96 8.87 1.48
C TYR A 84 23.69 9.18 2.29
N HIS A 85 23.09 10.35 2.09
CA HIS A 85 21.89 10.78 2.82
C HIS A 85 20.63 9.94 2.48
N LEU A 86 20.58 9.27 1.33
CA LEU A 86 19.47 8.41 0.91
C LEU A 86 19.67 6.93 1.27
N ARG A 87 20.84 6.54 1.78
CA ARG A 87 21.14 5.13 2.11
C ARG A 87 20.31 4.60 3.28
N LYS A 88 19.71 5.48 4.08
CA LYS A 88 18.82 5.14 5.21
C LYS A 88 17.38 4.79 4.80
N CYS A 89 17.05 4.77 3.50
CA CYS A 89 15.73 4.36 3.04
C CYS A 89 15.41 2.89 3.36
N SER A 90 14.13 2.63 3.57
CA SER A 90 13.58 1.29 3.70
C SER A 90 13.77 0.48 2.42
N ARG A 91 13.72 -0.85 2.54
CA ARG A 91 13.77 -1.74 1.36
C ARG A 91 12.62 -1.45 0.39
N PHE A 92 11.45 -1.12 0.93
CA PHE A 92 10.27 -0.79 0.15
C PHE A 92 10.51 0.47 -0.70
N GLU A 93 10.95 1.57 -0.09
CA GLU A 93 11.21 2.82 -0.80
C GLU A 93 12.25 2.64 -1.91
N LEU A 94 13.35 1.94 -1.63
CA LEU A 94 14.38 1.67 -2.62
C LEU A 94 13.84 0.90 -3.82
N LEU A 95 13.20 -0.26 -3.56
CA LEU A 95 12.71 -1.10 -4.64
C LEU A 95 11.58 -0.43 -5.41
N ALA A 96 10.67 0.26 -4.72
CA ALA A 96 9.56 0.94 -5.36
C ALA A 96 10.03 2.10 -6.25
N ALA A 97 11.03 2.89 -5.82
CA ALA A 97 11.64 3.93 -6.63
C ALA A 97 12.37 3.35 -7.86
N CYS A 98 13.13 2.27 -7.70
CA CYS A 98 13.78 1.58 -8.82
C CYS A 98 12.75 1.05 -9.82
N LEU A 99 11.72 0.35 -9.34
CA LEU A 99 10.67 -0.21 -10.18
C LEU A 99 9.86 0.88 -10.89
N TRP A 100 9.54 1.97 -10.20
CA TRP A 100 8.85 3.11 -10.79
C TRP A 100 9.67 3.76 -11.91
N ARG A 101 10.97 3.97 -11.69
CA ARG A 101 11.90 4.47 -12.73
C ARG A 101 11.97 3.51 -13.93
N CYS A 102 12.19 2.21 -13.68
CA CYS A 102 12.27 1.21 -14.74
C CYS A 102 10.96 1.11 -15.53
N ARG A 103 9.80 1.12 -14.85
CA ARG A 103 8.47 1.08 -15.47
C ARG A 103 8.25 2.31 -16.35
N THR A 104 8.59 3.50 -15.86
CA THR A 104 8.44 4.76 -16.61
C THR A 104 9.28 4.74 -17.89
N ILE A 105 10.54 4.31 -17.79
CA ILE A 105 11.43 4.14 -18.96
C ILE A 105 10.87 3.10 -19.95
N ALA A 106 10.30 2.00 -19.46
CA ALA A 106 9.77 0.94 -20.30
C ALA A 106 8.50 1.35 -21.05
N ILE A 107 7.63 2.15 -20.41
CA ILE A 107 6.39 2.66 -21.02
C ILE A 107 6.69 3.74 -22.06
N LYS A 108 7.75 4.55 -21.84
CA LYS A 108 8.10 5.70 -22.69
C LYS A 108 6.90 6.64 -22.89
N PRO A 109 6.33 7.19 -21.80
CA PRO A 109 5.26 8.18 -21.91
C PRO A 109 5.78 9.43 -22.63
N ASP A 110 4.85 10.34 -22.96
CA ASP A 110 5.25 11.67 -23.44
C ASP A 110 6.17 12.36 -22.39
N PRO A 111 7.24 13.06 -22.81
CA PRO A 111 8.16 13.71 -21.87
C PRO A 111 7.50 14.69 -20.88
N ASP A 112 6.37 15.30 -21.26
CA ASP A 112 5.62 16.24 -20.44
C ASP A 112 4.46 15.56 -19.67
N GLU A 113 4.27 14.25 -19.82
CA GLU A 113 3.24 13.49 -19.12
C GLU A 113 3.58 13.31 -17.62
N GLU A 114 2.61 13.60 -16.76
CA GLU A 114 2.75 13.38 -15.32
C GLU A 114 2.60 11.89 -14.97
N VAL A 115 3.70 11.27 -14.51
CA VAL A 115 3.67 9.89 -14.02
C VAL A 115 3.61 9.86 -12.49
N ARG A 116 2.53 9.31 -11.94
CA ARG A 116 2.31 9.19 -10.50
C ARG A 116 2.64 7.80 -9.97
N LEU A 117 3.24 7.75 -8.78
CA LEU A 117 3.40 6.53 -7.98
C LEU A 117 2.57 6.66 -6.71
N LEU A 118 1.59 5.76 -6.54
CA LEU A 118 0.69 5.75 -5.39
C LEU A 118 0.88 4.47 -4.59
N PHE A 119 0.91 4.62 -3.27
CA PHE A 119 0.95 3.50 -2.34
C PHE A 119 -0.17 3.58 -1.33
N VAL A 120 -0.73 2.43 -1.02
CA VAL A 120 -1.74 2.29 0.03
C VAL A 120 -1.01 2.09 1.36
N VAL A 121 -1.30 2.94 2.35
CA VAL A 121 -0.73 2.87 3.69
C VAL A 121 -1.80 2.57 4.72
N SER A 122 -1.47 1.74 5.72
CA SER A 122 -2.36 1.46 6.83
C SER A 122 -2.46 2.69 7.75
N ALA A 123 -3.70 3.07 8.06
CA ALA A 123 -4.03 4.13 9.01
C ALA A 123 -4.26 3.61 10.44
N ARG A 124 -4.30 2.29 10.64
CA ARG A 124 -4.68 1.65 11.92
C ARG A 124 -3.92 2.18 13.12
N SER A 125 -2.59 2.26 13.02
CA SER A 125 -1.72 2.77 14.08
C SER A 125 -1.53 4.29 14.08
N LYS A 126 -2.05 4.98 13.06
CA LYS A 126 -1.88 6.44 12.87
C LYS A 126 -3.06 7.25 13.41
N LEU A 127 -4.15 6.59 13.78
CA LEU A 127 -5.33 7.21 14.39
C LEU A 127 -5.11 7.41 15.89
N ASN A 128 -5.85 8.36 16.47
CA ASN A 128 -5.84 8.62 17.90
C ASN A 128 -7.28 8.58 18.46
N PRO A 129 -7.67 7.52 19.19
CA PRO A 129 -6.86 6.34 19.50
C PRO A 129 -6.60 5.45 18.26
N PRO A 130 -5.57 4.57 18.29
CA PRO A 130 -5.36 3.57 17.25
C PRO A 130 -6.59 2.67 17.07
N LEU A 131 -6.78 2.13 15.87
CA LEU A 131 -7.87 1.19 15.63
C LEU A 131 -7.67 -0.10 16.43
N PRO A 132 -8.75 -0.69 16.98
CA PRO A 132 -8.69 -1.98 17.64
C PRO A 132 -8.12 -3.05 16.70
N SER A 133 -7.31 -3.97 17.25
CA SER A 133 -6.70 -5.07 16.49
C SER A 133 -7.72 -5.99 15.81
N GLY A 134 -8.93 -6.09 16.38
CA GLY A 134 -10.04 -6.85 15.80
C GLY A 134 -10.71 -6.19 14.58
N PHE A 135 -10.45 -4.92 14.29
CA PHE A 135 -11.15 -4.19 13.24
C PHE A 135 -10.85 -4.79 11.85
N TYR A 136 -11.86 -5.44 11.27
CA TYR A 136 -11.71 -6.14 10.00
C TYR A 136 -12.13 -5.30 8.79
N GLY A 137 -12.23 -3.97 8.96
CA GLY A 137 -12.58 -3.06 7.88
C GLY A 137 -11.42 -2.45 7.12
N ASN A 138 -11.74 -1.71 6.06
CA ASN A 138 -10.76 -0.91 5.33
C ASN A 138 -10.26 0.21 6.25
N ALA A 139 -8.96 0.24 6.51
CA ALA A 139 -8.30 1.31 7.25
C ALA A 139 -7.03 1.72 6.53
N THR A 140 -7.18 2.09 5.27
CA THR A 140 -6.10 2.44 4.35
C THR A 140 -6.34 3.79 3.71
N VAL A 141 -5.25 4.50 3.45
CA VAL A 141 -5.24 5.77 2.69
C VAL A 141 -4.13 5.73 1.66
N PHE A 142 -4.20 6.53 0.61
CA PHE A 142 -3.05 6.72 -0.26
C PHE A 142 -2.00 7.58 0.47
N GLN A 143 -0.72 7.25 0.26
CA GLN A 143 0.36 8.10 0.71
C GLN A 143 0.26 9.45 0.00
N ARG A 144 0.39 10.53 0.78
CA ARG A 144 0.42 11.90 0.26
C ARG A 144 1.57 12.04 -0.73
N GLN A 145 1.28 12.64 -1.88
CA GLN A 145 2.29 13.17 -2.80
C GLN A 145 2.77 14.53 -2.31
#